data_AF-A0A177AU96-F1
#
_entry.id   AF-A0A177AU96-F1
#
_cell.length_a   1.000
_cell.length_b   1.000
_cell.length_c   1.000
_cell.angle_alpha   90.00
_cell.angle_beta   90.00
_cell.angle_gamma   90.00
#
_symmetry.space_group_name_H-M   'P 1'
#
loop_
_entity.id
_entity.type
_entity.pdbx_description
1 polymer ?
#
loop_
_entity_poly.entity_id
_entity_poly.type
_entity_poly.pdbx_seq_one_letter_code
_entity_poly.pdbx_strand_id
1 'polypeptide(L)'
;MGKWGPRRKKVTGPCFTGNCNQKIGYFPSNCVTELDTNEKPVRVKCQIELNEDNNKVFLVPEQIVFKVSDDLRGNAIIRVGKAKLSCPNKYLKDM
;
A
#
# COMPACT_ATOMS: atom_id res chain seq x y z
N MET A 1 32.12 7.61 21.61
CA MET A 1 31.21 6.46 21.39
C MET A 1 30.00 6.93 20.57
N GLY A 2 30.01 6.73 19.24
CA GLY A 2 28.88 7.09 18.38
C GLY A 2 27.95 5.90 18.18
N LYS A 3 26.68 6.01 18.57
CA LYS A 3 25.67 4.97 18.36
C LYS A 3 25.24 4.95 16.89
N TRP A 4 25.42 3.82 16.23
CA TRP A 4 24.89 3.54 14.89
C TRP A 4 23.44 3.06 15.03
N GLY A 5 22.48 3.95 14.76
CA GLY A 5 21.11 3.52 14.45
C GLY A 5 21.05 2.95 13.03
N PRO A 6 20.07 2.10 12.68
CA PRO A 6 19.93 1.58 11.34
C PRO A 6 19.66 2.76 10.38
N ARG A 7 20.66 3.14 9.60
CA ARG A 7 20.46 4.05 8.47
C ARG A 7 19.60 3.31 7.46
N ARG A 8 18.29 3.58 7.44
CA ARG A 8 17.44 3.26 6.30
C ARG A 8 18.05 3.98 5.09
N LYS A 9 18.91 3.28 4.34
CA LYS A 9 19.43 3.78 3.06
C LYS A 9 18.20 3.94 2.17
N LYS A 10 17.82 5.18 1.86
CA LYS A 10 16.92 5.43 0.72
C LYS A 10 17.68 4.96 -0.51
N VAL A 11 17.29 3.81 -1.05
CA VAL A 11 17.86 3.27 -2.27
C VAL A 11 17.24 4.05 -3.42
N THR A 12 18.00 4.98 -4.01
CA THR A 12 17.56 5.88 -5.09
C THR A 12 17.99 5.34 -6.46
N GLY A 13 17.70 4.06 -6.73
CA GLY A 13 18.00 3.39 -8.00
C GLY A 13 16.73 2.93 -8.73
N PRO A 14 16.82 2.58 -10.03
CA PRO A 14 15.67 2.12 -10.82
C PRO A 14 15.10 0.79 -10.31
N CYS A 15 15.93 -0.02 -9.65
CA CYS A 15 15.56 -1.34 -9.13
C CYS A 15 16.05 -1.54 -7.69
N PHE A 16 15.31 -2.37 -6.95
CA PHE A 16 15.73 -2.96 -5.68
C PHE A 16 16.14 -4.41 -5.88
N THR A 17 17.06 -4.89 -5.06
CA THR A 17 17.28 -6.33 -4.87
C THR A 17 16.31 -6.85 -3.81
N GLY A 18 15.55 -7.89 -4.13
CA GLY A 18 14.57 -8.47 -3.21
C GLY A 18 14.58 -10.00 -3.24
N ASN A 19 13.88 -10.59 -2.27
CA ASN A 19 13.57 -12.02 -2.23
C ASN A 19 12.06 -12.19 -2.26
N CYS A 20 11.55 -13.02 -3.17
CA CYS A 20 10.16 -13.42 -3.21
C CYS A 20 10.09 -14.95 -3.32
N ASN A 21 9.49 -15.61 -2.33
CA ASN A 21 9.33 -17.08 -2.29
C ASN A 21 10.63 -17.83 -2.59
N GLN A 22 11.71 -17.48 -1.87
CA GLN A 22 13.06 -18.04 -1.99
C GLN A 22 13.81 -17.70 -3.28
N LYS A 23 13.25 -16.86 -4.16
CA LYS A 23 13.92 -16.38 -5.37
C LYS A 23 14.45 -14.97 -5.16
N ILE A 24 15.74 -14.79 -5.36
CA ILE A 24 16.40 -13.48 -5.30
C ILE A 24 16.46 -12.87 -6.70
N GLY A 25 16.13 -11.59 -6.81
CA GLY A 25 16.14 -10.89 -8.10
C GLY A 25 16.05 -9.38 -7.96
N TYR A 26 15.90 -8.71 -9.11
CA TYR A 26 15.72 -7.26 -9.18
C TYR A 26 14.25 -6.92 -9.41
N PHE A 27 13.75 -5.91 -8.68
CA PHE A 27 12.37 -5.43 -8.75
C PHE A 27 12.38 -3.93 -9.07
N PRO A 28 11.61 -3.46 -10.06
CA PRO A 28 11.50 -2.03 -10.33
C PRO A 28 11.04 -1.28 -9.08
N SER A 29 11.74 -0.20 -8.72
CA SER A 29 11.48 0.51 -7.47
C SER A 29 10.11 1.19 -7.44
N ASN A 30 9.53 1.48 -8.61
CA ASN A 30 8.19 2.04 -8.78
C ASN A 30 7.05 0.98 -8.75
N CYS A 31 7.39 -0.31 -8.74
CA CYS A 31 6.41 -1.40 -8.67
C CYS A 31 6.27 -1.98 -7.26
N VAL A 32 6.97 -1.41 -6.28
CA VAL A 32 6.87 -1.82 -4.88
C VAL A 32 6.61 -0.62 -3.98
N THR A 33 6.06 -0.88 -2.82
CA THR A 33 5.91 0.10 -1.75
C THR A 33 6.20 -0.57 -0.42
N GLU A 34 6.62 0.23 0.55
CA GLU A 34 6.74 -0.22 1.94
C GLU A 34 5.36 -0.66 2.44
N LEU A 35 5.35 -1.71 3.25
CA LEU A 35 4.19 -2.23 3.98
C LEU A 35 4.47 -2.02 5.46
N ASP A 36 3.64 -1.21 6.12
CA ASP A 36 3.75 -1.03 7.57
C ASP A 36 3.18 -2.24 8.33
N THR A 37 3.67 -2.51 9.54
CA THR A 37 3.28 -3.69 10.35
C THR A 37 1.77 -3.78 10.64
N ASN A 38 1.09 -2.63 10.67
CA ASN A 38 -0.35 -2.55 10.94
C ASN A 38 -1.21 -2.58 9.68
N GLU A 39 -0.59 -2.66 8.50
CA GLU A 39 -1.29 -2.63 7.23
C GLU A 39 -1.51 -4.04 6.69
N LYS A 40 -2.65 -4.24 6.03
CA LYS A 40 -2.98 -5.48 5.34
C LYS A 40 -3.16 -5.20 3.85
N PRO A 41 -2.43 -5.89 2.95
CA PRO A 41 -2.68 -5.76 1.52
C PRO A 41 -4.05 -6.35 1.17
N VAL A 42 -4.86 -5.58 0.44
CA VAL A 42 -6.20 -5.98 -0.03
C VAL A 42 -6.35 -5.64 -1.51
N ARG A 43 -7.24 -6.35 -2.19
CA ARG A 43 -7.53 -6.18 -3.61
C ARG A 43 -8.85 -5.48 -3.84
N VAL A 44 -8.87 -4.53 -4.77
CA VAL A 44 -10.09 -3.82 -5.19
C VAL A 44 -10.93 -4.71 -6.10
N LYS A 45 -12.22 -4.86 -5.79
CA LYS A 45 -13.16 -5.73 -6.51
C LYS A 45 -13.76 -5.09 -7.76
N CYS A 46 -14.04 -3.80 -7.72
CA CYS A 46 -14.65 -3.08 -8.84
C CYS A 46 -14.16 -1.62 -8.88
N GLN A 47 -14.36 -0.95 -10.00
CA GLN A 47 -13.99 0.45 -10.13
C GLN A 47 -14.81 1.32 -9.18
N ILE A 48 -14.15 2.19 -8.42
CA ILE A 48 -14.80 3.13 -7.49
C ILE A 48 -14.09 4.49 -7.49
N GLU A 49 -14.88 5.56 -7.39
CA GLU A 49 -14.39 6.92 -7.13
C GLU A 49 -14.49 7.20 -5.63
N LEU A 50 -13.37 7.50 -5.00
CA LEU A 50 -13.29 7.96 -3.63
C LEU A 50 -13.02 9.47 -3.62
N ASN A 51 -13.74 10.17 -2.76
CA ASN A 51 -13.61 11.61 -2.59
C ASN A 51 -13.20 11.92 -1.15
N GLU A 52 -12.08 12.60 -0.98
CA GLU A 52 -11.67 13.16 0.32
C GLU A 52 -11.01 14.52 0.09
N ASP A 53 -11.49 15.56 0.79
CA ASP A 53 -10.94 16.92 0.79
C ASP A 53 -10.57 17.48 -0.61
N ASN A 54 -11.53 17.44 -1.54
CA ASN A 54 -11.39 17.88 -2.94
C ASN A 54 -10.42 17.07 -3.80
N ASN A 55 -9.88 15.95 -3.30
CA ASN A 55 -9.06 15.05 -4.08
C ASN A 55 -9.87 13.81 -4.49
N LYS A 56 -9.98 13.60 -5.81
CA LYS A 56 -10.66 12.44 -6.38
C LYS A 56 -9.64 11.34 -6.64
N VAL A 57 -9.88 10.16 -6.08
CA VAL A 57 -9.04 8.98 -6.33
C VAL A 57 -9.89 7.88 -6.93
N PHE A 58 -9.47 7.42 -8.11
CA PHE A 58 -10.10 6.30 -8.80
C PHE A 58 -9.33 5.03 -8.46
N LEU A 59 -10.04 4.05 -7.90
CA LEU A 59 -9.53 2.70 -7.76
C LEU A 59 -10.09 1.84 -8.89
N VAL A 60 -9.25 0.97 -9.42
CA VAL A 60 -9.60 0.06 -10.52
C VAL A 60 -9.65 -1.39 -10.03
N PRO A 61 -10.39 -2.28 -10.71
CA PRO A 61 -10.42 -3.71 -10.36
C PRO A 61 -9.02 -4.32 -10.33
N GLU A 62 -8.81 -5.28 -9.43
CA GLU A 62 -7.54 -5.98 -9.19
C GLU A 62 -6.38 -5.11 -8.65
N GLN A 63 -6.57 -3.80 -8.50
CA GLN A 63 -5.58 -2.93 -7.86
C GLN A 63 -5.32 -3.36 -6.42
N ILE A 64 -4.04 -3.37 -6.03
CA ILE A 64 -3.60 -3.63 -4.66
C ILE A 64 -3.53 -2.31 -3.89
N VAL A 65 -4.21 -2.26 -2.74
CA VAL A 65 -4.13 -1.16 -1.77
C VAL A 65 -3.88 -1.72 -0.37
N PHE A 66 -3.56 -0.86 0.60
CA PHE A 66 -3.21 -1.30 1.95
C PHE A 66 -4.26 -0.84 2.95
N LYS A 67 -4.97 -1.79 3.56
CA LYS A 67 -5.93 -1.53 4.63
C LYS A 67 -5.20 -1.26 5.94
N VAL A 68 -5.45 -0.10 6.53
CA VAL A 68 -4.82 0.38 7.79
C VAL A 68 -5.70 0.04 8.99
N SER A 69 -7.00 0.25 8.88
CA SER A 69 -7.97 0.00 9.96
C SER A 69 -9.38 -0.16 9.41
N ASP A 70 -10.26 -0.73 10.22
CA ASP A 70 -11.71 -0.75 10.00
C ASP A 70 -12.38 0.38 10.79
N ASP A 71 -13.42 0.96 10.21
CA ASP A 71 -14.37 1.81 10.93
C ASP A 71 -15.63 1.01 11.32
N LEU A 72 -16.41 1.55 12.28
CA LEU A 72 -17.66 0.94 12.74
C LEU A 72 -18.81 1.04 11.72
N ARG A 73 -18.60 1.74 10.60
CA ARG A 73 -19.60 1.99 9.55
C ARG A 73 -19.42 1.07 8.34
N GLY A 74 -18.52 0.10 8.43
CA GLY A 74 -18.25 -0.86 7.36
C GLY A 74 -17.33 -0.32 6.26
N ASN A 75 -16.61 0.77 6.51
CA ASN A 75 -15.50 1.20 5.67
C ASN A 75 -14.16 0.83 6.30
N ALA A 76 -13.13 0.83 5.47
CA ALA A 76 -11.75 0.72 5.85
C ALA A 76 -11.04 2.03 5.53
N ILE A 77 -10.10 2.41 6.39
CA ILE A 77 -9.08 3.39 6.00
C ILE A 77 -8.04 2.63 5.20
N ILE A 78 -7.85 3.03 3.94
CA ILE A 78 -6.87 2.44 3.03
C ILE A 78 -5.77 3.44 2.69
N ARG A 79 -4.57 2.96 2.37
CA ARG A 79 -3.48 3.76 1.83
C ARG A 79 -3.30 3.50 0.34
N VAL A 80 -3.25 4.59 -0.43
CA VAL A 80 -2.99 4.61 -1.88
C VAL A 80 -1.80 5.53 -2.13
N GLY A 81 -0.63 4.94 -2.40
CA GLY A 81 0.63 5.68 -2.41
C GLY A 81 0.90 6.29 -1.04
N LYS A 82 0.81 7.62 -0.94
CA LYS A 82 0.97 8.40 0.31
C LYS A 82 -0.35 8.89 0.92
N ALA A 83 -1.46 8.82 0.17
CA ALA A 83 -2.76 9.25 0.66
C ALA A 83 -3.40 8.14 1.51
N LYS A 84 -4.14 8.53 2.55
CA LYS A 84 -5.05 7.65 3.29
C LYS A 84 -6.46 8.10 2.96
N LEU A 85 -7.35 7.14 2.69
CA LEU A 85 -8.71 7.38 2.22
C LEU A 85 -9.69 6.42 2.88
N SER A 86 -10.94 6.84 3.10
CA SER A 86 -12.02 5.94 3.50
C SER A 86 -12.57 5.19 2.28
N CYS A 87 -12.71 3.87 2.38
CA CYS A 87 -13.22 3.00 1.33
C CYS A 87 -14.18 1.94 1.90
N PRO A 88 -15.39 1.76 1.34
CA PRO A 88 -16.32 0.72 1.80
C PRO A 88 -15.72 -0.70 1.67
N ASN A 89 -15.77 -1.49 2.75
CA ASN A 89 -15.18 -2.84 2.79
C ASN A 89 -15.77 -3.78 1.73
N LYS A 90 -17.02 -3.58 1.32
CA LYS A 90 -17.66 -4.40 0.27
C LYS A 90 -16.90 -4.41 -1.06
N TYR A 91 -16.13 -3.35 -1.34
CA TYR A 91 -15.30 -3.21 -2.55
C TYR A 91 -13.88 -3.76 -2.39
N LEU A 92 -13.53 -4.27 -1.20
CA LEU A 92 -12.22 -4.82 -0.90
C LEU A 92 -12.30 -6.34 -0.72
N LYS A 93 -11.24 -7.05 -1.08
CA LYS A 93 -11.05 -8.49 -0.90
C LYS A 93 -9.70 -8.72 -0.22
N ASP A 94 -9.68 -9.53 0.83
CA ASP A 94 -8.42 -9.98 1.42
C ASP A 94 -7.64 -10.84 0.41
N MET A 95 -6.31 -10.72 0.44
CA MET A 95 -5.40 -11.49 -0.42
C MET A 95 -4.89 -12.76 0.22
#